data_AF-A0A357MCY4-F1
#
_entry.id   AF-A0A357MCY4-F1
#
_cell.length_a   1.000
_cell.length_b   1.000
_cell.length_c   1.000
_cell.angle_alpha   90.00
_cell.angle_beta   90.00
_cell.angle_gamma   90.00
#
_symmetry.space_group_name_H-M   'P 1'
#
loop_
_entity.id
_entity.type
_entity.pdbx_description
1 polymer ?
#
loop_
_entity_poly.entity_id
_entity_poly.type
_entity_poly.pdbx_seq_one_letter_code
_entity_poly.pdbx_strand_id
1 'polypeptide(L)'
;MVKIVLGIIFFGIGFILHRTYAVDANFIISIVIGSLAVVIGEAVGGLIKPLLVNKVPTSAAEAAAASEVILETSDQTADESEPSGTGGWLGLFALGIVFSLFVGVRILYGNISLFGTDGYKLLTDPDSSYYVASMLPSLVIETALVTIQILMILFILYLGLKHKKSFKYICISFIAYNILLNTVDTLMFSQVQSTLSDVIPDDNSYTDIFRSFIYAVIWIPYFLRSKRVKNTFVK
;
A
#
# COMPACT_ATOMS: atom_id res chain seq x y z
N MET A 1 13.60 -11.20 -9.43
CA MET A 1 13.33 -10.07 -10.34
C MET A 1 12.43 -9.01 -9.71
N VAL A 2 11.19 -9.32 -9.29
CA VAL A 2 10.25 -8.32 -8.72
C VAL A 2 10.77 -7.56 -7.49
N LYS A 3 11.53 -8.20 -6.58
CA LYS A 3 12.17 -7.54 -5.41
C LYS A 3 13.08 -6.37 -5.79
N ILE A 4 13.88 -6.58 -6.83
CA ILE A 4 14.87 -5.62 -7.29
C ILE A 4 14.13 -4.49 -8.02
N VAL A 5 13.13 -4.83 -8.84
CA VAL A 5 12.32 -3.84 -9.56
C VAL A 5 11.53 -2.94 -8.59
N LEU A 6 10.81 -3.51 -7.62
CA LEU A 6 10.06 -2.72 -6.63
C LEU A 6 10.99 -1.90 -5.73
N GLY A 7 12.09 -2.50 -5.26
CA GLY A 7 13.08 -1.80 -4.43
C GLY A 7 13.74 -0.63 -5.17
N ILE A 8 14.08 -0.82 -6.46
CA ILE A 8 14.60 0.25 -7.32
C ILE A 8 13.53 1.32 -7.59
N ILE A 9 12.27 0.94 -7.76
CA ILE A 9 11.17 1.90 -7.94
C ILE A 9 10.98 2.74 -6.67
N PHE A 10 10.90 2.12 -5.49
CA PHE A 10 10.75 2.86 -4.23
C PHE A 10 11.98 3.69 -3.88
N PHE A 11 13.19 3.18 -4.13
CA PHE A 11 14.43 3.93 -3.95
C PHE A 11 14.54 5.08 -4.94
N GLY A 12 14.17 4.86 -6.21
CA GLY A 12 14.15 5.88 -7.26
C GLY A 12 13.14 6.98 -6.96
N ILE A 13 11.92 6.62 -6.53
CA ILE A 13 10.90 7.58 -6.09
C ILE A 13 11.42 8.35 -4.87
N GLY A 14 11.97 7.68 -3.84
CA GLY A 14 12.54 8.34 -2.67
C GLY A 14 13.70 9.28 -3.00
N PHE A 15 14.57 8.91 -3.94
CA PHE A 15 15.68 9.73 -4.41
C PHE A 15 15.20 10.94 -5.23
N ILE A 16 14.20 10.75 -6.10
CA ILE A 16 13.57 11.84 -6.87
C ILE A 16 12.86 12.80 -5.91
N LEU A 17 12.09 12.30 -4.94
CA LEU A 17 11.45 13.12 -3.91
C LEU A 17 12.47 13.92 -3.10
N HIS A 18 13.57 13.31 -2.67
CA HIS A 18 14.65 14.00 -1.99
C HIS A 18 15.27 15.08 -2.89
N ARG A 19 15.57 14.78 -4.15
CA ARG A 19 16.18 15.74 -5.06
C ARG A 19 15.27 16.93 -5.39
N THR A 20 13.97 16.69 -5.52
CA THR A 20 13.00 17.71 -5.93
C THR A 20 12.54 18.58 -4.76
N TYR A 21 12.51 18.05 -3.53
CA TYR A 21 11.90 18.72 -2.38
C TYR A 21 12.85 19.00 -1.19
N ALA A 22 14.09 18.51 -1.19
CA ALA A 22 15.02 18.69 -0.07
C ALA A 22 15.85 19.98 -0.12
N VAL A 23 15.31 21.08 -0.65
CA VAL A 23 16.01 22.37 -0.52
C VAL A 23 15.68 23.07 0.81
N ASP A 24 14.48 22.93 1.41
CA ASP A 24 14.19 23.63 2.70
C ASP A 24 13.22 22.94 3.70
N ALA A 25 12.85 21.66 3.57
CA ALA A 25 11.92 21.00 4.52
C ALA A 25 12.47 19.72 5.19
N ASN A 26 12.99 19.90 6.41
CA ASN A 26 13.10 18.98 7.55
C ASN A 26 13.65 17.56 7.32
N PHE A 27 14.92 17.37 7.70
CA PHE A 27 15.66 16.11 7.90
C PHE A 27 14.87 14.97 8.61
N ILE A 28 13.90 15.30 9.45
CA ILE A 28 13.03 14.31 10.13
C ILE A 28 12.09 13.61 9.12
N ILE A 29 11.69 14.29 8.05
CA ILE A 29 10.75 13.79 7.04
C ILE A 29 11.43 12.77 6.12
N SER A 30 12.70 13.01 5.74
CA SER A 30 13.47 12.02 4.99
C SER A 30 13.73 10.74 5.79
N ILE A 31 13.88 10.85 7.12
CA ILE A 31 13.95 9.70 8.04
C ILE A 31 12.62 8.94 8.06
N VAL A 32 11.47 9.62 8.09
CA VAL A 32 10.14 8.98 8.08
C VAL A 32 9.87 8.28 6.74
N ILE A 33 10.16 8.92 5.62
CA ILE A 33 10.00 8.33 4.28
C ILE A 33 10.96 7.14 4.10
N GLY A 34 12.21 7.29 4.53
CA GLY A 34 13.21 6.21 4.47
C GLY A 34 12.85 5.02 5.34
N SER A 35 12.37 5.25 6.57
CA SER A 35 11.95 4.18 7.47
C SER A 35 10.68 3.46 6.99
N LEU A 36 9.69 4.19 6.44
CA LEU A 36 8.53 3.58 5.78
C LEU A 36 8.93 2.77 4.54
N ALA A 37 9.85 3.27 3.72
CA ALA A 37 10.37 2.55 2.55
C ALA A 37 11.14 1.27 2.94
N VAL A 38 11.91 1.30 4.03
CA VAL A 38 12.59 0.12 4.59
C VAL A 38 11.57 -0.89 5.11
N VAL A 39 10.54 -0.46 5.85
CA VAL A 39 9.47 -1.35 6.35
C VAL A 39 8.69 -1.99 5.19
N ILE A 40 8.38 -1.23 4.14
CA ILE A 40 7.77 -1.75 2.90
C ILE A 40 8.71 -2.76 2.22
N GLY A 41 9.99 -2.43 2.10
CA GLY A 41 11.01 -3.30 1.51
C GLY A 41 11.23 -4.61 2.26
N GLU A 42 11.23 -4.58 3.61
CA GLU A 42 11.35 -5.76 4.45
C GLU A 42 10.09 -6.64 4.41
N ALA A 43 8.90 -6.04 4.47
CA ALA A 43 7.63 -6.76 4.35
C ALA A 43 7.51 -7.46 2.98
N VAL A 44 7.89 -6.80 1.89
CA VAL A 44 7.90 -7.38 0.54
C VAL A 44 9.05 -8.39 0.36
N GLY A 45 10.22 -8.11 0.94
CA GLY A 45 11.42 -8.95 0.90
C GLY A 45 11.25 -10.29 1.62
N GLY A 46 10.61 -10.28 2.80
CA GLY A 46 10.25 -11.49 3.56
C GLY A 46 9.22 -12.36 2.84
N LEU A 47 8.37 -11.76 2.01
CA LEU A 47 7.24 -12.40 1.34
C LEU A 47 7.61 -13.16 0.06
N ILE A 48 8.65 -12.72 -0.66
CA ILE A 48 9.14 -13.41 -1.86
C ILE A 48 10.21 -14.48 -1.52
N LYS A 49 10.80 -14.45 -0.31
CA LYS A 49 11.77 -15.46 0.16
C LYS A 49 11.20 -16.90 0.14
N PRO A 50 9.98 -17.19 0.64
CA PRO A 50 9.40 -18.54 0.54
C PRO A 50 8.87 -18.90 -0.86
N LEU A 51 8.62 -17.91 -1.74
CA LEU A 51 8.15 -18.16 -3.11
C LEU A 51 9.28 -18.58 -4.07
N LEU A 52 10.54 -18.28 -3.74
CA LEU A 52 11.72 -18.73 -4.49
C LEU A 52 12.32 -20.03 -3.95
N VAL A 53 11.97 -20.41 -2.72
CA VAL A 53 12.42 -21.64 -2.06
C VAL A 53 11.26 -22.63 -2.09
N ASN A 54 10.77 -22.99 -3.28
CA ASN A 54 10.04 -24.24 -3.43
C ASN A 54 11.08 -25.37 -3.34
N LYS A 55 11.31 -25.87 -2.13
CA LYS A 55 11.95 -27.17 -1.93
C LYS A 55 11.00 -28.24 -2.47
N VAL A 56 11.47 -28.97 -3.48
CA VAL A 56 10.92 -30.27 -3.87
C VAL A 56 10.87 -31.15 -2.60
N PRO A 57 9.72 -31.77 -2.26
CA PRO A 57 9.64 -32.63 -1.09
C PRO A 57 10.51 -33.86 -1.29
N THR A 58 11.38 -34.12 -0.30
CA THR A 58 12.26 -35.29 -0.27
C THR A 58 11.64 -36.33 0.66
N SER A 59 11.51 -37.55 0.13
CA SER A 59 11.33 -38.84 0.84
C SER A 59 9.92 -39.25 1.29
N ALA A 60 9.53 -40.43 0.81
CA ALA A 60 8.33 -41.20 1.15
C ALA A 60 8.24 -41.68 2.62
N ALA A 61 9.29 -41.45 3.43
CA ALA A 61 9.31 -41.83 4.84
C ALA A 61 8.41 -40.93 5.72
N GLU A 62 8.22 -39.67 5.34
CA GLU A 62 7.41 -38.70 6.11
C GLU A 62 5.90 -38.86 5.85
N ALA A 63 5.52 -39.44 4.70
CA ALA A 63 4.14 -39.78 4.37
C ALA A 63 3.62 -40.99 5.19
N ALA A 64 4.50 -41.92 5.56
CA ALA A 64 4.14 -43.07 6.40
C ALA A 64 3.96 -42.69 7.88
N ALA A 65 4.82 -41.79 8.39
CA ALA A 65 4.67 -41.25 9.75
C ALA A 65 3.38 -40.42 9.90
N ALA A 66 2.97 -39.70 8.85
CA ALA A 66 1.72 -38.94 8.87
C ALA A 66 0.47 -39.85 8.95
N SER A 67 0.46 -41.03 8.31
CA SER A 67 -0.68 -41.95 8.39
C SER A 67 -0.87 -42.59 9.76
N GLU A 68 0.21 -42.78 10.52
CA GLU A 68 0.18 -43.39 11.85
C GLU A 68 -0.30 -42.37 12.91
N VAL A 69 0.13 -41.12 12.80
CA VAL A 69 -0.34 -40.00 13.65
C VAL A 69 -1.82 -39.66 13.40
N ILE A 70 -2.31 -39.84 12.18
CA ILE A 70 -3.73 -39.58 11.84
C ILE A 70 -4.70 -40.54 12.55
N LEU A 71 -4.28 -41.77 12.86
CA LEU A 71 -5.12 -42.75 13.58
C LEU A 71 -5.16 -42.50 15.10
N GLU A 72 -4.13 -41.90 15.70
CA GLU A 72 -4.16 -41.50 17.12
C GLU A 72 -4.92 -40.19 17.36
N THR A 73 -5.01 -39.30 16.35
CA THR A 73 -5.63 -37.98 16.54
C THR A 73 -7.14 -37.97 16.23
N SER A 74 -7.71 -39.06 15.70
CA SER A 74 -9.13 -39.12 15.36
C SER A 74 -10.09 -39.13 16.55
N ASP A 75 -9.57 -39.17 17.79
CA ASP A 75 -10.35 -39.13 19.03
C ASP A 75 -10.33 -37.75 19.74
N GLN A 76 -9.73 -36.73 19.11
CA GLN A 76 -9.93 -35.34 19.51
C GLN A 76 -11.06 -34.76 18.68
N THR A 77 -12.24 -34.66 19.30
CA THR A 77 -13.41 -33.93 18.80
C THR A 77 -12.99 -32.60 18.18
N ALA A 78 -13.04 -32.53 16.86
CA ALA A 78 -12.87 -31.30 16.12
C ALA A 78 -13.88 -30.28 16.66
N ASP A 79 -13.37 -29.22 17.26
CA ASP A 79 -14.16 -28.05 17.65
C ASP A 79 -14.77 -27.45 16.37
N GLU A 80 -16.04 -27.78 16.10
CA GLU A 80 -16.79 -27.38 14.91
C GLU A 80 -17.11 -25.86 14.82
N SER A 81 -16.39 -24.98 15.53
CA SER A 81 -16.80 -23.58 15.64
C SER A 81 -15.71 -22.53 15.40
N GLU A 82 -14.53 -22.90 14.88
CA GLU A 82 -13.53 -21.87 14.57
C GLU A 82 -13.96 -21.00 13.36
N PRO A 83 -14.05 -19.66 13.52
CA PRO A 83 -14.55 -18.78 12.47
C PRO A 83 -13.62 -18.77 11.25
N SER A 84 -14.08 -19.33 10.14
CA SER A 84 -13.38 -19.38 8.84
C SER A 84 -14.18 -18.66 7.74
N GLY A 85 -13.57 -18.41 6.58
CA GLY A 85 -14.19 -17.72 5.43
C GLY A 85 -14.06 -16.19 5.42
N THR A 86 -14.67 -15.54 4.42
CA THR A 86 -14.56 -14.10 4.11
C THR A 86 -15.58 -13.20 4.81
N GLY A 87 -16.41 -13.75 5.71
CA GLY A 87 -17.47 -13.00 6.39
C GLY A 87 -17.00 -12.03 7.50
N GLY A 88 -17.92 -11.19 7.95
CA GLY A 88 -17.73 -10.26 9.08
C GLY A 88 -16.76 -9.12 8.80
N TRP A 89 -15.88 -8.81 9.76
CA TRP A 89 -14.90 -7.72 9.68
C TRP A 89 -13.98 -7.78 8.45
N LEU A 90 -13.65 -8.99 7.96
CA LEU A 90 -12.84 -9.15 6.76
C LEU A 90 -13.60 -8.71 5.49
N GLY A 91 -14.91 -8.90 5.46
CA GLY A 91 -15.78 -8.41 4.38
C GLY A 91 -15.85 -6.89 4.33
N LEU A 92 -15.87 -6.22 5.50
CA LEU A 92 -15.83 -4.75 5.58
C LEU A 92 -14.50 -4.20 5.03
N PHE A 93 -13.38 -4.85 5.34
CA PHE A 93 -12.09 -4.50 4.75
C PHE A 93 -12.10 -4.69 3.23
N ALA A 94 -12.58 -5.85 2.76
CA ALA A 94 -12.64 -6.14 1.32
C ALA A 94 -13.52 -5.12 0.57
N LEU A 95 -14.64 -4.70 1.16
CA LEU A 95 -15.48 -3.62 0.62
C LEU A 95 -14.71 -2.30 0.55
N GLY A 96 -13.95 -1.95 1.59
CA GLY A 96 -13.09 -0.77 1.60
C GLY A 96 -12.01 -0.81 0.51
N ILE A 97 -11.43 -1.98 0.24
CA ILE A 97 -10.46 -2.17 -0.84
C ILE A 97 -11.11 -1.95 -2.22
N VAL A 98 -12.32 -2.46 -2.44
CA VAL A 98 -13.07 -2.23 -3.70
C VAL A 98 -13.42 -0.74 -3.87
N PHE A 99 -13.85 -0.08 -2.80
CA PHE A 99 -14.10 1.36 -2.84
C PHE A 99 -12.83 2.16 -3.14
N SER A 100 -11.70 1.79 -2.53
CA SER A 100 -10.40 2.40 -2.78
C SER A 100 -9.96 2.23 -4.24
N LEU A 101 -10.30 1.11 -4.88
CA LEU A 101 -10.05 0.91 -6.31
C LEU A 101 -10.80 1.93 -7.16
N PHE A 102 -12.09 2.15 -6.87
CA PHE A 102 -12.91 3.12 -7.60
C PHE A 102 -12.38 4.54 -7.44
N VAL A 103 -12.02 4.92 -6.20
CA VAL A 103 -11.42 6.23 -5.91
C VAL A 103 -10.09 6.40 -6.65
N GLY A 104 -9.19 5.41 -6.57
CA GLY A 104 -7.90 5.45 -7.27
C GLY A 104 -8.06 5.58 -8.78
N VAL A 105 -8.97 4.82 -9.40
CA VAL A 105 -9.24 4.92 -10.85
C VAL A 105 -9.79 6.30 -11.22
N ARG A 106 -10.69 6.88 -10.41
CA ARG A 106 -11.21 8.24 -10.63
C ARG A 106 -10.07 9.27 -10.57
N ILE A 107 -9.20 9.19 -9.58
CA ILE A 107 -8.06 10.13 -9.43
C ILE A 107 -7.11 9.96 -10.61
N LEU A 108 -6.75 8.73 -10.97
CA LEU A 108 -5.88 8.45 -12.12
C LEU A 108 -6.46 9.01 -13.42
N TYR A 109 -7.76 8.81 -13.66
CA TYR A 109 -8.45 9.39 -14.81
C TYR A 109 -8.40 10.92 -14.77
N GLY A 110 -8.64 11.54 -13.62
CA GLY A 110 -8.52 12.98 -13.43
C GLY A 110 -7.15 13.50 -13.82
N ASN A 111 -6.09 12.88 -13.30
CA ASN A 111 -4.71 13.27 -13.57
C ASN A 111 -4.37 13.11 -15.05
N ILE A 112 -4.72 11.97 -15.65
CA ILE A 112 -4.52 11.72 -17.09
C ILE A 112 -5.28 12.74 -17.94
N SER A 113 -6.53 13.04 -17.57
CA SER A 113 -7.40 13.98 -18.31
C SER A 113 -6.94 15.43 -18.20
N LEU A 114 -6.19 15.77 -17.15
CA LEU A 114 -5.64 17.11 -16.98
C LEU A 114 -4.49 17.37 -17.96
N PHE A 115 -3.67 16.35 -18.27
CA PHE A 115 -2.56 16.50 -19.20
C PHE A 115 -3.02 16.98 -20.58
N GLY A 116 -2.41 18.06 -21.07
CA GLY A 116 -2.73 18.63 -22.38
C GLY A 116 -3.95 19.56 -22.42
N THR A 117 -4.60 19.81 -21.27
CA THR A 117 -5.67 20.81 -21.15
C THR A 117 -5.10 22.21 -20.91
N ASP A 118 -5.95 23.24 -21.07
CA ASP A 118 -5.58 24.62 -20.74
C ASP A 118 -5.33 24.80 -19.23
N GLY A 119 -5.99 24.01 -18.38
CA GLY A 119 -5.72 23.98 -16.94
C GLY A 119 -4.30 23.50 -16.62
N TYR A 120 -3.80 22.51 -17.36
CA TYR A 120 -2.40 22.07 -17.24
C TYR A 120 -1.42 23.16 -17.69
N LYS A 121 -1.70 23.86 -18.80
CA LYS A 121 -0.85 24.98 -19.24
C LYS A 121 -0.82 26.10 -18.21
N LEU A 122 -1.97 26.46 -17.65
CA LEU A 122 -2.07 27.50 -16.62
C LEU A 122 -1.19 27.23 -15.40
N LEU A 123 -0.98 25.95 -15.07
CA LEU A 123 -0.23 25.54 -13.88
C LEU A 123 1.26 25.25 -14.14
N THR A 124 1.64 25.04 -15.41
CA THR A 124 2.99 24.60 -15.81
C THR A 124 3.75 25.59 -16.68
N ASP A 125 3.07 26.58 -17.26
CA ASP A 125 3.67 27.62 -18.09
C ASP A 125 4.31 28.70 -17.21
N PRO A 126 5.63 28.97 -17.32
CA PRO A 126 6.30 30.02 -16.55
C PRO A 126 5.70 31.42 -16.76
N ASP A 127 5.04 31.67 -17.89
CA ASP A 127 4.41 32.96 -18.20
C ASP A 127 3.01 33.11 -17.54
N SER A 128 2.51 32.07 -16.88
CA SER A 128 1.21 32.08 -16.18
C SER A 128 1.30 32.70 -14.78
N SER A 129 0.26 33.45 -14.40
CA SER A 129 0.11 33.97 -13.04
C SER A 129 -0.11 32.89 -11.97
N TYR A 130 -0.42 31.65 -12.39
CA TYR A 130 -0.63 30.50 -11.50
C TYR A 130 0.50 29.46 -11.61
N TYR A 131 1.63 29.84 -12.19
CA TYR A 131 2.77 28.95 -12.35
C TYR A 131 3.32 28.51 -10.98
N VAL A 132 3.46 27.20 -10.81
CA VAL A 132 4.16 26.62 -9.67
C VAL A 132 5.16 25.59 -10.18
N ALA A 133 6.45 25.83 -9.92
CA ALA A 133 7.54 24.99 -10.43
C ALA A 133 7.41 23.51 -9.99
N SER A 134 6.85 23.26 -8.80
CA SER A 134 6.62 21.90 -8.28
C SER A 134 5.38 21.21 -8.84
N MET A 135 4.52 21.89 -9.62
CA MET A 135 3.22 21.34 -10.02
C MET A 135 3.34 20.20 -11.04
N LEU A 136 4.19 20.37 -12.05
CA LEU A 136 4.46 19.31 -13.03
C LEU A 136 5.05 18.04 -12.38
N PRO A 137 6.14 18.12 -11.58
CA PRO A 137 6.66 16.93 -10.91
C PRO A 137 5.65 16.36 -9.90
N SER A 138 4.85 17.18 -9.24
CA SER A 138 3.77 16.75 -8.34
C SER A 138 2.75 15.87 -9.08
N LEU A 139 2.21 16.34 -10.20
CA LEU A 139 1.20 15.61 -10.97
C LEU A 139 1.75 14.27 -11.50
N VAL A 140 3.01 14.23 -11.95
CA VAL A 140 3.65 13.00 -12.42
C VAL A 140 3.85 11.99 -11.29
N ILE A 141 4.33 12.46 -10.12
CA ILE A 141 4.54 11.62 -8.94
C ILE A 141 3.22 11.07 -8.42
N GLU A 142 2.20 11.92 -8.27
CA GLU A 142 0.86 11.52 -7.83
C GLU A 142 0.27 10.46 -8.77
N THR A 143 0.34 10.69 -10.08
CA THR A 143 -0.11 9.73 -11.10
C THR A 143 0.61 8.37 -10.95
N ALA A 144 1.92 8.38 -10.72
CA ALA A 144 2.69 7.16 -10.52
C ALA A 144 2.30 6.44 -9.21
N LEU A 145 2.15 7.17 -8.11
CA LEU A 145 1.78 6.62 -6.80
C LEU A 145 0.36 6.04 -6.81
N VAL A 146 -0.61 6.73 -7.41
CA VAL A 146 -1.97 6.22 -7.55
C VAL A 146 -2.00 4.98 -8.44
N THR A 147 -1.20 4.95 -9.52
CA THR A 147 -1.07 3.76 -10.38
C THR A 147 -0.54 2.57 -9.59
N ILE A 148 0.52 2.75 -8.79
CA ILE A 148 1.06 1.69 -7.92
C ILE A 148 0.01 1.24 -6.90
N GLN A 149 -0.75 2.17 -6.32
CA GLN A 149 -1.83 1.86 -5.39
C GLN A 149 -2.89 0.95 -6.01
N ILE A 150 -3.34 1.26 -7.23
CA ILE A 150 -4.30 0.45 -7.99
C ILE A 150 -3.74 -0.96 -8.23
N LEU A 151 -2.48 -1.07 -8.66
CA LEU A 151 -1.84 -2.38 -8.88
C LEU A 151 -1.76 -3.19 -7.59
N MET A 152 -1.45 -2.57 -6.45
CA MET A 152 -1.48 -3.23 -5.15
C MET A 152 -2.88 -3.71 -4.78
N ILE A 153 -3.91 -2.91 -5.01
CA ILE A 153 -5.31 -3.29 -4.75
C ILE A 153 -5.71 -4.49 -5.59
N LEU A 154 -5.43 -4.48 -6.90
CA LEU A 154 -5.71 -5.62 -7.78
C LEU A 154 -4.99 -6.89 -7.31
N PHE A 155 -3.75 -6.76 -6.84
CA PHE A 155 -3.00 -7.87 -6.28
C PHE A 155 -3.63 -8.38 -4.98
N ILE A 156 -4.06 -7.50 -4.07
CA ILE A 156 -4.77 -7.88 -2.84
C ILE A 156 -6.05 -8.65 -3.17
N LEU A 157 -6.85 -8.17 -4.12
CA LEU A 157 -8.06 -8.86 -4.56
C LEU A 157 -7.75 -10.26 -5.10
N TYR A 158 -6.72 -10.39 -5.95
CA TYR A 158 -6.26 -11.68 -6.44
C TYR A 158 -5.83 -12.63 -5.31
N LEU A 159 -5.01 -12.18 -4.35
CA LEU A 159 -4.60 -12.98 -3.19
C LEU A 159 -5.79 -13.38 -2.32
N GLY A 160 -6.75 -12.46 -2.17
CA GLY A 160 -8.00 -12.66 -1.47
C GLY A 160 -8.78 -13.84 -2.04
N LEU A 161 -9.02 -13.81 -3.35
CA LEU A 161 -9.70 -14.87 -4.10
C LEU A 161 -8.95 -16.21 -4.09
N LYS A 162 -7.61 -16.17 -4.06
CA LYS A 162 -6.77 -17.37 -4.01
C LYS A 162 -6.49 -17.87 -2.58
N HIS A 163 -7.03 -17.21 -1.55
CA HIS A 163 -6.87 -17.57 -0.15
C HIS A 163 -5.39 -17.75 0.27
N LYS A 164 -4.50 -16.90 -0.26
CA LYS A 164 -3.06 -17.02 -0.05
C LYS A 164 -2.61 -16.50 1.32
N LYS A 165 -1.71 -17.22 2.00
CA LYS A 165 -1.07 -16.81 3.29
C LYS A 165 -0.43 -15.43 3.24
N SER A 166 0.04 -15.03 2.05
CA SER A 166 0.65 -13.73 1.81
C SER A 166 -0.33 -12.56 1.89
N PHE A 167 -1.64 -12.81 1.82
CA PHE A 167 -2.69 -11.78 1.82
C PHE A 167 -2.53 -10.80 2.98
N LYS A 168 -2.39 -11.30 4.21
CA LYS A 168 -2.30 -10.47 5.42
C LYS A 168 -1.13 -9.48 5.37
N TYR A 169 0.02 -9.90 4.85
CA TYR A 169 1.22 -9.08 4.80
C TYR A 169 1.10 -8.01 3.72
N ILE A 170 0.53 -8.35 2.56
CA ILE A 170 0.27 -7.38 1.49
C ILE A 170 -0.77 -6.34 1.94
N CYS A 171 -1.81 -6.74 2.68
CA CYS A 171 -2.77 -5.79 3.26
C CYS A 171 -2.11 -4.83 4.24
N ILE A 172 -1.21 -5.31 5.10
CA ILE A 172 -0.43 -4.46 6.02
C ILE A 172 0.48 -3.50 5.23
N SER A 173 1.20 -4.01 4.22
CA SER A 173 2.02 -3.16 3.34
C SER A 173 1.19 -2.09 2.62
N PHE A 174 -0.02 -2.43 2.18
CA PHE A 174 -0.94 -1.47 1.57
C PHE A 174 -1.39 -0.39 2.56
N ILE A 175 -1.72 -0.75 3.80
CA ILE A 175 -2.06 0.21 4.84
C ILE A 175 -0.91 1.19 5.07
N ALA A 176 0.32 0.69 5.22
CA ALA A 176 1.51 1.53 5.37
C ALA A 176 1.75 2.43 4.14
N TYR A 177 1.55 1.88 2.94
CA TYR A 177 1.64 2.61 1.69
C TYR A 177 0.63 3.77 1.60
N ASN A 178 -0.61 3.58 2.07
CA ASN A 178 -1.60 4.66 2.09
C ASN A 178 -1.20 5.81 3.02
N ILE A 179 -0.61 5.51 4.19
CA ILE A 179 -0.07 6.56 5.07
C ILE A 179 1.02 7.35 4.35
N LEU A 180 1.93 6.65 3.66
CA LEU A 180 2.99 7.29 2.88
C LEU A 180 2.39 8.19 1.78
N LEU A 181 1.44 7.67 1.01
CA LEU A 181 0.79 8.40 -0.09
C LEU A 181 0.12 9.68 0.42
N ASN A 182 -0.70 9.58 1.47
CA ASN A 182 -1.36 10.75 2.05
C ASN A 182 -0.37 11.76 2.65
N THR A 183 0.77 11.29 3.16
CA THR A 183 1.84 12.17 3.63
C THR A 183 2.48 12.93 2.47
N VAL A 184 2.82 12.22 1.37
CA VAL A 184 3.42 12.83 0.18
C VAL A 184 2.47 13.84 -0.45
N ASP A 185 1.20 13.49 -0.61
CA ASP A 185 0.19 14.38 -1.19
C ASP A 185 -0.01 15.63 -0.35
N THR A 186 -0.09 15.50 0.98
CA THR A 186 -0.20 16.65 1.90
C THR A 186 1.01 17.58 1.78
N LEU A 187 2.22 17.01 1.66
CA LEU A 187 3.43 17.81 1.51
C LEU A 187 3.48 18.53 0.16
N MET A 188 3.15 17.84 -0.92
CA MET A 188 3.10 18.42 -2.26
C MET A 188 2.05 19.54 -2.33
N PHE A 189 0.87 19.32 -1.75
CA PHE A 189 -0.17 20.32 -1.66
C PHE A 189 0.27 21.55 -0.84
N SER A 190 0.94 21.36 0.30
CA SER A 190 1.40 22.47 1.14
C SER A 190 2.40 23.40 0.42
N GLN A 191 3.23 22.86 -0.48
CA GLN A 191 4.17 23.66 -1.28
C GLN A 191 3.48 24.47 -2.38
N VAL A 192 2.46 23.87 -3.02
CA VAL A 192 1.63 24.58 -3.99
C VAL A 192 0.86 25.70 -3.29
N GLN A 193 0.29 25.40 -2.13
CA GLN A 193 -0.41 26.38 -1.30
C GLN A 193 0.48 27.53 -0.83
N SER A 194 1.71 27.26 -0.38
CA SER A 194 2.63 28.34 0.01
C SER A 194 3.00 29.28 -1.14
N THR A 195 2.94 28.79 -2.38
CA THR A 195 3.22 29.58 -3.59
C THR A 195 1.99 30.36 -4.06
N LEU A 196 0.79 29.85 -3.79
CA LEU A 196 -0.50 30.41 -4.21
C LEU A 196 -1.39 30.77 -3.01
N SER A 197 -0.80 31.29 -1.94
CA SER A 197 -1.50 31.57 -0.67
C SER A 197 -2.64 32.56 -0.83
N ASP A 198 -2.55 33.46 -1.81
CA ASP A 198 -3.58 34.46 -2.11
C ASP A 198 -4.81 33.87 -2.82
N VAL A 199 -4.67 32.66 -3.37
CA VAL A 199 -5.69 31.97 -4.18
C VAL A 199 -6.26 30.76 -3.43
N ILE A 200 -5.43 30.04 -2.68
CA ILE A 200 -5.79 28.80 -1.99
C ILE A 200 -5.83 29.07 -0.48
N PRO A 201 -7.02 29.10 0.14
CA PRO A 201 -7.14 29.35 1.57
C PRO A 201 -6.47 28.26 2.39
N ASP A 202 -5.79 28.65 3.47
CA ASP A 202 -5.15 27.74 4.44
C ASP A 202 -6.14 26.65 4.86
N ASP A 203 -5.87 25.42 4.43
CA ASP A 203 -6.58 24.23 4.86
C ASP A 203 -5.62 23.36 5.64
N ASN A 204 -6.07 22.87 6.80
CA ASN A 204 -5.31 21.94 7.61
C ASN A 204 -5.40 20.54 6.98
N SER A 205 -4.59 20.32 5.94
CA SER A 205 -4.50 19.06 5.17
C SER A 205 -4.03 17.83 5.98
N TYR A 206 -3.63 17.98 7.25
CA TYR A 206 -3.19 16.87 8.11
C TYR A 206 -4.32 15.88 8.49
N THR A 207 -5.57 16.25 8.23
CA THR A 207 -6.75 15.42 8.57
C THR A 207 -6.69 14.04 7.91
N ASP A 208 -6.25 13.96 6.65
CA ASP A 208 -6.22 12.69 5.91
C ASP A 208 -5.09 11.77 6.38
N ILE A 209 -3.95 12.35 6.78
CA ILE A 209 -2.87 11.61 7.45
C ILE A 209 -3.39 11.00 8.76
N PHE A 210 -4.07 11.79 9.59
CA PHE A 210 -4.62 11.32 10.87
C PHE A 210 -5.65 10.20 10.68
N ARG A 211 -6.56 10.33 9.71
CA ARG A 211 -7.52 9.27 9.33
C ARG A 211 -6.82 7.98 8.92
N SER A 212 -5.71 8.09 8.19
CA SER A 212 -4.91 6.94 7.75
C SER A 212 -4.22 6.22 8.90
N PHE A 213 -3.74 6.98 9.90
CA PHE A 213 -3.21 6.41 11.13
C PHE A 213 -4.27 5.66 11.92
N ILE A 214 -5.47 6.24 12.10
CA ILE A 214 -6.59 5.55 12.77
C ILE A 214 -6.93 4.25 12.02
N TYR A 215 -7.04 4.33 10.69
CA TYR A 215 -7.28 3.15 9.86
C TYR A 215 -6.23 2.06 10.09
N ALA A 216 -4.94 2.44 10.16
CA ALA A 216 -3.85 1.51 10.40
C ALA A 216 -3.90 0.88 11.81
N VAL A 217 -4.19 1.67 12.83
CA VAL A 217 -4.32 1.20 14.22
C VAL A 217 -5.46 0.19 14.36
N ILE A 218 -6.52 0.31 13.57
CA ILE A 218 -7.62 -0.66 13.57
C ILE A 218 -7.23 -1.94 12.82
N TRP A 219 -6.74 -1.81 11.59
CA TRP A 219 -6.61 -2.96 10.69
C TRP A 219 -5.31 -3.76 10.86
N ILE A 220 -4.19 -3.12 11.22
CA ILE A 220 -2.91 -3.84 11.38
C ILE A 220 -3.02 -4.88 12.52
N PRO A 221 -3.47 -4.53 13.74
CA PRO A 221 -3.64 -5.51 14.82
C PRO A 221 -4.65 -6.60 14.45
N TYR A 222 -5.72 -6.25 13.72
CA TYR A 222 -6.69 -7.22 13.22
C TYR A 222 -6.03 -8.26 12.32
N PHE A 223 -5.23 -7.85 11.32
CA PHE A 223 -4.55 -8.80 10.42
C PHE A 223 -3.49 -9.67 11.13
N LEU A 224 -2.88 -9.17 12.20
CA LEU A 224 -1.86 -9.91 12.95
C LEU A 224 -2.47 -10.92 13.94
N ARG A 225 -3.57 -10.57 14.62
CA ARG A 225 -4.15 -11.38 15.69
C ARG A 225 -5.41 -12.16 15.32
N SER A 226 -6.15 -11.77 14.28
CA SER A 226 -7.43 -12.40 13.94
C SER A 226 -7.28 -13.89 13.60
N LYS A 227 -7.97 -14.74 14.38
CA LYS A 227 -8.11 -16.18 14.11
C LYS A 227 -8.72 -16.43 12.72
N ARG A 228 -9.72 -15.62 12.33
CA ARG A 228 -10.36 -15.71 11.01
C ARG A 228 -9.40 -15.50 9.86
N VAL A 229 -8.52 -14.49 9.92
CA VAL A 229 -7.51 -14.26 8.88
C VAL A 229 -6.55 -15.44 8.78
N LYS A 230 -6.11 -15.98 9.93
CA LYS A 230 -5.24 -17.16 9.96
C LYS A 230 -5.92 -18.41 9.37
N ASN A 231 -7.20 -18.60 9.64
CA ASN A 231 -7.95 -19.79 9.19
C ASN A 231 -8.41 -19.67 7.72
N THR A 232 -8.66 -18.46 7.23
CA THR A 232 -9.12 -18.22 5.84
C THR A 232 -7.98 -18.20 4.82
N PHE A 233 -6.78 -17.75 5.22
CA PHE A 233 -5.64 -17.57 4.32
C PHE A 233 -4.53 -18.56 4.64
N VAL A 234 -4.76 -19.83 4.31
CA VAL A 234 -3.86 -20.96 4.63
C VAL A 234 -3.17 -21.59 3.41
N LYS A 235 -3.42 -21.11 2.18
CA LYS A 235 -2.83 -21.65 0.93
C LYS A 235 -1.66 -20.83 0.38
#